data_AF-A0A2F0A5N5-F1
#
_entry.id   AF-A0A2F0A5N5-F1
#
_cell.length_a   1.000
_cell.length_b   1.000
_cell.length_c   1.000
_cell.angle_alpha   90.00
_cell.angle_beta   90.00
_cell.angle_gamma   90.00
#
_symmetry.space_group_name_H-M   'P 1'
#
loop_
_entity.id
_entity.type
_entity.pdbx_description
1 polymer ?
#
loop_
_entity_poly.entity_id
_entity_poly.type
_entity_poly.pdbx_seq_one_letter_code
_entity_poly.pdbx_strand_id
1 'polypeptide(L)'
;MYEPDSTKVFNLIVPHYLKYQLYQMVLEARASEHSARMVAMKNASENAKEMIDELTLQYNKVRQAAITSELLEITTAQLALE
;
A
#
# COMPACT_ATOMS: atom_id res chain seq x y z
N MET A 1 14.68 -51.09 14.95
CA MET A 1 14.65 -52.00 13.79
C MET A 1 14.03 -51.21 12.65
N TYR A 2 14.75 -50.98 11.55
CA TYR A 2 14.22 -50.27 10.38
C TYR A 2 13.70 -51.31 9.39
N GLU A 3 12.48 -51.14 8.91
CA GLU A 3 11.86 -52.03 7.93
C GLU A 3 11.63 -51.25 6.64
N PRO A 4 12.09 -51.71 5.46
CA PRO A 4 12.69 -53.01 5.13
C PRO A 4 14.22 -53.13 5.30
N ASP A 5 14.98 -52.04 5.24
CA ASP A 5 16.41 -51.96 5.61
C ASP A 5 16.77 -50.48 5.80
N SER A 6 17.72 -50.18 6.68
CA SER A 6 18.15 -48.82 6.99
C SER A 6 18.56 -48.04 5.72
N THR A 7 19.24 -48.69 4.78
CA THR A 7 19.70 -48.08 3.53
C THR A 7 18.53 -47.76 2.60
N LYS A 8 17.55 -48.65 2.52
CA LYS A 8 16.35 -48.47 1.70
C LYS A 8 15.48 -47.33 2.24
N VAL A 9 15.30 -47.28 3.55
CA VAL A 9 14.56 -46.21 4.23
C VAL A 9 15.27 -44.86 4.03
N PHE A 10 16.59 -44.82 4.20
CA PHE A 10 17.37 -43.59 3.98
C PHE A 10 17.25 -43.08 2.53
N ASN A 11 17.43 -43.96 1.55
CA ASN A 11 17.30 -43.60 0.13
C ASN A 11 15.89 -43.12 -0.26
N LEU A 12 14.85 -43.53 0.48
CA LEU A 12 13.49 -43.05 0.30
C LEU A 12 13.26 -41.71 0.99
N ILE A 13 13.73 -41.53 2.23
CA ILE A 13 13.45 -40.33 3.03
C ILE A 13 14.18 -39.11 2.49
N VAL A 14 15.43 -39.23 2.03
CA VAL A 14 16.23 -38.10 1.53
C VAL A 14 15.50 -37.30 0.43
N PRO A 15 15.01 -37.92 -0.67
CA PRO A 15 14.29 -37.16 -1.70
C PRO A 15 12.95 -36.61 -1.21
N HIS A 16 12.26 -37.28 -0.28
CA HIS A 16 11.02 -36.75 0.32
C HIS A 16 11.29 -35.53 1.19
N TYR A 17 12.35 -35.56 2.00
CA TYR A 17 12.75 -34.45 2.85
C TYR A 17 13.15 -33.23 2.01
N LEU A 18 13.91 -33.41 0.93
CA LEU A 18 14.27 -32.32 0.02
C LEU A 18 13.04 -31.71 -0.65
N LYS A 19 12.08 -32.53 -1.10
CA LYS A 19 10.81 -32.04 -1.67
C LYS A 19 10.02 -31.22 -0.65
N TYR A 20 9.96 -31.71 0.59
CA TYR A 20 9.27 -31.01 1.67
C TYR A 20 9.95 -29.67 1.99
N GLN A 21 11.28 -29.66 2.08
CA GLN A 21 12.04 -28.43 2.34
C GLN A 21 11.80 -27.39 1.25
N LEU A 22 11.83 -27.79 -0.03
CA LEU A 22 11.54 -26.89 -1.14
C LEU A 22 10.10 -26.36 -1.08
N TYR A 23 9.13 -27.23 -0.77
CA TYR A 23 7.73 -26.82 -0.64
C TYR A 23 7.55 -25.79 0.49
N GLN A 24 8.17 -26.04 1.64
CA GLN A 24 8.16 -25.13 2.78
C GLN A 24 8.77 -23.76 2.41
N MET A 25 9.91 -23.74 1.72
CA MET A 25 10.54 -22.50 1.25
C MET A 25 9.62 -21.69 0.32
N VAL A 26 8.88 -22.36 -0.58
CA VAL A 26 7.92 -21.67 -1.46
C VAL A 26 6.74 -21.09 -0.68
N LEU A 27 6.24 -21.81 0.32
CA LEU A 27 5.17 -21.30 1.18
C LEU A 27 5.62 -20.07 1.97
N GLU A 28 6.83 -20.12 2.56
CA GLU A 28 7.41 -19.00 3.29
C GLU A 28 7.63 -17.80 2.37
N ALA A 29 8.18 -18.01 1.16
CA ALA A 29 8.36 -16.94 0.18
C ALA A 29 7.04 -16.27 -0.20
N ARG A 30 5.97 -17.04 -0.41
CA ARG A 30 4.62 -16.49 -0.70
C ARG A 30 4.04 -15.71 0.48
N ALA A 31 4.22 -16.19 1.70
CA ALA A 31 3.78 -15.48 2.89
C ALA A 31 4.54 -14.15 3.06
N SER A 32 5.87 -14.17 2.86
CA SER A 32 6.70 -12.96 2.87
C SER A 32 6.31 -11.98 1.77
N GLU A 33 6.03 -12.45 0.56
CA GLU A 33 5.54 -11.62 -0.55
C GLU A 33 4.21 -10.93 -0.18
N HIS A 34 3.26 -11.69 0.37
CA HIS A 34 1.97 -11.14 0.78
C HIS A 34 2.13 -10.06 1.86
N SER A 35 2.95 -10.32 2.88
CA SER A 35 3.26 -9.33 3.92
C SER A 35 3.93 -8.08 3.36
N ALA A 36 4.92 -8.23 2.48
CA ALA A 36 5.58 -7.10 1.84
C ALA A 36 4.60 -6.27 1.01
N ARG A 37 3.69 -6.94 0.28
CA ARG A 37 2.64 -6.27 -0.50
C ARG A 37 1.66 -5.51 0.39
N MET A 38 1.23 -6.10 1.51
CA MET A 38 0.34 -5.42 2.46
C MET A 38 0.98 -4.15 3.03
N VAL A 39 2.25 -4.20 3.42
CA VAL A 39 2.99 -3.02 3.91
C VAL A 39 3.13 -1.97 2.82
N ALA A 40 3.49 -2.36 1.60
CA ALA A 40 3.60 -1.42 0.48
C ALA A 40 2.26 -0.72 0.18
N MET A 41 1.15 -1.46 0.19
CA MET A 41 -0.18 -0.89 -0.05
C MET A 41 -0.67 -0.02 1.11
N LYS A 42 -0.30 -0.36 2.35
CA LYS A 42 -0.57 0.49 3.51
C LYS A 42 0.14 1.85 3.35
N ASN A 43 1.44 1.83 3.03
CA ASN A 43 2.20 3.07 2.81
C ASN A 43 1.64 3.88 1.63
N ALA A 44 1.24 3.22 0.54
CA ALA A 44 0.59 3.90 -0.58
C ALA A 44 -0.74 4.58 -0.17
N SER A 45 -1.51 3.94 0.70
CA SER A 45 -2.78 4.49 1.21
C SER A 45 -2.55 5.68 2.15
N GLU A 46 -1.51 5.61 3.00
CA GLU A 46 -1.10 6.72 3.86
C GLU A 46 -0.65 7.93 3.04
N ASN A 47 0.21 7.73 2.05
CA ASN A 47 0.65 8.80 1.14
C ASN A 47 -0.51 9.44 0.37
N ALA A 48 -1.47 8.61 -0.09
CA ALA A 48 -2.67 9.13 -0.77
C ALA A 48 -3.53 9.99 0.17
N LYS A 49 -3.62 9.62 1.44
CA LYS A 49 -4.36 10.39 2.45
C LYS A 49 -3.70 11.74 2.73
N GLU A 50 -2.38 11.76 2.86
CA GLU A 50 -1.61 13.01 3.02
C GLU A 50 -1.84 13.95 1.82
N MET A 51 -1.82 13.41 0.60
CA MET A 51 -2.10 14.19 -0.61
C MET A 51 -3.53 14.75 -0.64
N ILE A 52 -4.52 13.96 -0.21
CA ILE A 52 -5.91 14.43 -0.11
C ILE A 52 -6.03 15.59 0.88
N ASP A 53 -5.35 15.51 2.03
CA ASP A 53 -5.37 16.55 3.04
C ASP A 53 -4.73 17.85 2.50
N GLU A 54 -3.62 17.75 1.78
CA GLU A 54 -2.96 18.89 1.14
C GLU A 54 -3.85 19.53 0.05
N LEU A 55 -4.42 18.71 -0.83
CA LEU A 55 -5.31 19.19 -1.89
C LEU A 55 -6.58 19.82 -1.32
N THR A 56 -7.11 19.30 -0.21
CA THR A 56 -8.27 19.88 0.48
C THR A 56 -7.93 21.26 1.06
N LEU A 57 -6.74 21.42 1.64
CA LEU A 57 -6.29 22.72 2.13
C LEU A 57 -6.12 23.72 0.97
N GLN A 58 -5.51 23.31 -0.13
CA GLN A 58 -5.36 24.12 -1.34
C GLN A 58 -6.72 24.54 -1.91
N TYR A 59 -7.65 23.60 -2.05
CA TYR A 59 -9.01 23.85 -2.50
C TYR A 59 -9.71 24.91 -1.65
N ASN A 60 -9.65 24.79 -0.32
CA ASN A 60 -10.27 25.75 0.58
C ASN A 60 -9.65 27.15 0.46
N LYS A 61 -8.32 27.25 0.29
CA LYS A 61 -7.62 28.52 0.07
C LYS A 61 -8.07 29.19 -1.23
N VAL A 62 -8.08 28.44 -2.34
CA VAL A 62 -8.53 28.95 -3.65
C VAL A 62 -10.00 29.38 -3.58
N ARG A 63 -10.86 28.58 -2.94
CA ARG A 63 -12.28 28.94 -2.74
C ARG A 63 -12.44 30.26 -1.99
N GLN A 64 -11.69 30.45 -0.90
CA GLN A 64 -11.75 31.69 -0.12
C GLN A 64 -11.26 32.89 -0.95
N ALA A 65 -10.15 32.74 -1.67
CA ALA A 65 -9.62 33.79 -2.53
C ALA A 65 -10.61 34.18 -3.64
N ALA A 66 -11.29 33.20 -4.24
CA ALA A 66 -12.32 33.45 -5.25
C ALA A 66 -13.50 34.25 -4.67
N ILE A 67 -14.03 33.85 -3.50
CA ILE A 67 -15.10 34.60 -2.82
C ILE A 67 -14.66 36.03 -2.52
N THR A 68 -13.43 36.24 -2.02
CA THR A 68 -12.91 37.58 -1.76
C THR A 68 -12.80 38.41 -3.04
N SER A 69 -12.33 37.82 -4.16
CA SER A 69 -12.27 38.50 -5.45
C SER A 69 -13.65 38.93 -5.94
N GLU A 70 -14.63 38.02 -5.91
CA GLU A 70 -16.01 38.32 -6.30
C GLU A 70 -16.60 39.45 -5.46
N LEU A 71 -16.38 39.44 -4.14
CA LEU A 71 -16.84 40.52 -3.27
C LEU A 71 -16.17 41.86 -3.59
N LEU A 72 -14.86 41.86 -3.88
CA LEU A 72 -14.13 43.07 -4.27
C LEU A 72 -14.62 43.63 -5.62
N GLU A 73 -14.94 42.76 -6.57
CA GLU A 73 -15.51 43.16 -7.86
C GLU A 73 -16.90 43.81 -7.67
N ILE A 74 -17.76 43.22 -6.82
CA ILE A 74 -19.09 43.76 -6.52
C ILE A 74 -18.99 45.14 -5.85
N THR A 75 -18.12 45.30 -4.85
CA THR A 75 -17.97 46.59 -4.13
C THR A 75 -17.37 47.67 -5.03
N THR A 76 -16.39 47.30 -5.86
CA THR A 76 -15.79 48.22 -6.83
C THR A 76 -16.82 48.67 -7.88
N ALA A 77 -17.65 47.75 -8.37
CA ALA A 77 -18.72 48.07 -9.31
C ALA A 77 -19.79 48.99 -8.70
N GLN A 78 -20.16 48.78 -7.43
CA GLN A 78 -21.05 49.70 -6.72
C GLN A 78 -20.46 51.11 -6.59
N LEU A 79 -19.19 51.22 -6.16
CA LEU A 79 -18.51 52.51 -5.99
C LEU A 79 -18.34 53.27 -7.31
N ALA A 80 -18.24 52.57 -8.44
CA ALA A 80 -18.14 53.19 -9.76
C ALA A 80 -19.48 53.76 -10.28
N LEU A 81 -20.61 53.38 -9.66
CA LEU A 81 -21.96 53.86 -10.01
C LEU A 81 -22.44 55.03 -9.14
N GLU A 82 -21.76 55.31 -8.01
CA GLU A 82 -21.94 56.53 -7.21
C GLU A 82 -21.16 57.72 -7.82
#